data_AF-T0LHF7-F1
#
_entry.id   AF-T0LHF7-F1
#
_cell.length_a   1.000
_cell.length_b   1.000
_cell.length_c   1.000
_cell.angle_alpha   90.00
_cell.angle_beta   90.00
_cell.angle_gamma   90.00
#
_symmetry.space_group_name_H-M   'P 1'
#
loop_
_entity.id
_entity.type
_entity.pdbx_description
1 polymer ?
#
loop_
_entity_poly.entity_id
_entity_poly.type
_entity_poly.pdbx_seq_one_letter_code
_entity_poly.pdbx_strand_id
1 'polypeptide(L)'
;MISVILGWDCAEFKKTIDTISKAKDGPSKGALAAIKAHCQSPKSERDTVRARSLRESKSVVAVILETTDPKLLEDVSDAEHKQCLEYYAAQLAIRDREEIINVLCKQSPDLLTQAVRDAVAGMDPIIRAVHNKVDLSDHVKDYQTFLDQLIATSKPKKAKSKDEADPPLPTVEDYVQLLKNNRQLLYKWLHAVSKNCPEVMDQFRKWAKDSLVAFHKQKNGDSIEERLGGIFNQVPEEKKAALLPIIDAHADYLKELNNISRSRMQTIVDGNSSSMSGPGVYLIRWHSLLDETLITPATPSGSIRHGKDVQGAMTHGKRTSVSSDTGEVIEKVRSLTLSSLPEPPDVRPVIKAMARPFKQMIIGRATPSPNGNGQAELQ
;
A
#
# COMPACT_ATOMS: atom_id res chain seq x y z
N MET A 1 3.14 16.82 -10.09
CA MET A 1 2.05 15.84 -10.33
C MET A 1 1.45 15.35 -9.01
N ILE A 2 2.23 14.77 -8.09
CA ILE A 2 1.75 14.28 -6.79
C ILE A 2 1.03 15.39 -5.99
N SER A 3 1.65 16.56 -5.79
CA SER A 3 0.99 17.63 -5.03
C SER A 3 -0.28 18.19 -5.68
N VAL A 4 -0.38 18.11 -7.01
CA VAL A 4 -1.58 18.54 -7.75
C VAL A 4 -2.71 17.57 -7.52
N ILE A 5 -2.47 16.27 -7.69
CA ILE A 5 -3.48 15.22 -7.48
C ILE A 5 -3.95 15.22 -6.03
N LEU A 6 -3.01 15.22 -5.08
CA LEU A 6 -3.34 15.27 -3.65
C LEU A 6 -4.01 16.59 -3.26
N GLY A 7 -3.68 17.69 -3.94
CA GLY A 7 -4.34 18.98 -3.78
C GLY A 7 -5.79 18.97 -4.26
N TRP A 8 -6.08 18.29 -5.36
CA TRP A 8 -7.47 18.08 -5.83
C TRP A 8 -8.27 17.25 -4.84
N ASP A 9 -7.70 16.16 -4.32
CA ASP A 9 -8.33 15.38 -3.27
C ASP A 9 -8.63 16.25 -2.03
N CYS A 10 -7.66 17.07 -1.59
CA CYS A 10 -7.88 18.00 -0.47
C CYS A 10 -9.02 18.97 -0.76
N ALA A 11 -9.19 19.43 -2.00
CA ALA A 11 -10.29 20.31 -2.38
C ALA A 11 -11.65 19.60 -2.26
N GLU A 12 -11.74 18.32 -2.64
CA GLU A 12 -12.97 17.53 -2.47
C GLU A 12 -13.33 17.30 -0.99
N PHE A 13 -12.35 17.01 -0.14
CA PHE A 13 -12.59 16.91 1.31
C PHE A 13 -12.96 18.26 1.93
N LYS A 14 -12.40 19.37 1.44
CA LYS A 14 -12.79 20.72 1.87
C LYS A 14 -14.25 21.02 1.53
N LYS A 15 -14.74 20.60 0.37
CA LYS A 15 -16.18 20.69 0.03
C LYS A 15 -17.03 19.91 1.03
N THR A 16 -16.60 18.71 1.41
CA THR A 16 -17.31 17.89 2.42
C THR A 16 -17.37 18.61 3.78
N ILE A 17 -16.23 19.15 4.24
CA ILE A 17 -16.14 19.97 5.46
C ILE A 17 -17.07 21.19 5.39
N ASP A 18 -17.06 21.90 4.26
CA ASP A 18 -17.89 23.11 4.07
C ASP A 18 -19.37 22.78 4.05
N THR A 19 -19.78 21.68 3.40
CA THR A 19 -21.16 21.20 3.37
C THR A 19 -21.65 20.88 4.78
N ILE A 20 -20.87 20.13 5.57
CA ILE A 20 -21.24 19.78 6.95
C ILE A 20 -21.28 21.03 7.84
N SER A 21 -20.31 21.92 7.70
CA SER A 21 -20.21 23.13 8.55
C SER A 21 -21.34 24.15 8.30
N LYS A 22 -21.99 24.08 7.14
CA LYS A 22 -23.10 24.96 6.74
C LYS A 22 -24.46 24.27 6.78
N ALA A 23 -24.52 22.99 7.14
CA ALA A 23 -25.77 22.25 7.26
C ALA A 23 -26.64 22.86 8.37
N LYS A 24 -27.93 23.05 8.09
CA LYS A 24 -28.89 23.62 9.06
C LYS A 24 -29.15 22.67 10.22
N ASP A 25 -29.22 21.38 9.92
CA ASP A 25 -29.38 20.28 10.87
C ASP A 25 -28.03 19.58 11.11
N GLY A 26 -26.96 20.38 11.18
CA GLY A 26 -25.58 19.93 11.31
C GLY A 26 -25.04 20.01 12.73
N PRO A 27 -23.87 19.41 13.01
CA PRO A 27 -23.31 19.39 14.34
C PRO A 27 -23.01 20.80 14.84
N SER A 28 -23.06 20.99 16.15
CA SER A 28 -22.76 22.28 16.76
C SER A 28 -21.37 22.80 16.37
N LYS A 29 -21.22 24.12 16.27
CA LYS A 29 -19.90 24.74 16.00
C LYS A 29 -18.84 24.34 17.02
N GLY A 30 -19.23 24.13 18.28
CA GLY A 30 -18.36 23.64 19.34
C GLY A 30 -17.85 22.24 19.05
N ALA A 31 -18.74 21.33 18.62
CA ALA A 31 -18.35 19.97 18.24
C ALA A 31 -17.38 19.94 17.05
N LEU A 32 -17.65 20.72 15.99
CA LEU A 32 -16.76 20.81 14.84
C LEU A 32 -15.38 21.40 15.20
N ALA A 33 -15.36 22.41 16.09
CA ALA A 33 -14.12 23.00 16.59
C ALA A 33 -13.29 22.00 17.43
N ALA A 34 -13.94 21.24 18.30
CA ALA A 34 -13.29 20.20 19.10
C ALA A 34 -12.65 19.12 18.21
N ILE A 35 -13.36 18.66 17.19
CA ILE A 35 -12.84 17.67 16.23
C ILE A 35 -11.64 18.23 15.45
N LYS A 36 -11.74 19.47 14.96
CA LYS A 36 -10.64 20.12 14.23
C LYS A 36 -9.40 20.28 15.11
N ALA A 37 -9.56 20.75 16.35
CA ALA A 37 -8.46 20.90 17.30
C ALA A 37 -7.79 19.55 17.60
N HIS A 38 -8.59 18.50 17.82
CA HIS A 38 -8.07 17.15 18.02
C HIS A 38 -7.23 16.65 16.84
N CYS A 39 -7.67 16.86 15.59
CA CYS A 39 -6.89 16.45 14.42
C CYS A 39 -5.50 17.11 14.36
N GLN A 40 -5.39 18.35 14.85
CA GLN A 40 -4.15 19.14 14.90
C GLN A 40 -3.28 18.88 16.14
N SER A 41 -3.79 18.15 17.14
CA SER A 41 -3.07 17.84 18.38
C SER A 41 -1.82 16.95 18.17
N PRO A 42 -0.90 16.85 19.14
CA PRO A 42 0.22 15.91 19.08
C PRO A 42 -0.20 14.45 18.91
N LYS A 43 0.69 13.62 18.34
CA LYS A 43 0.41 12.18 18.13
C LYS A 43 0.05 11.44 19.42
N SER A 44 0.74 11.73 20.52
CA SER A 44 0.50 11.10 21.83
C SER A 44 -0.93 11.31 22.33
N GLU A 45 -1.49 12.51 22.13
CA GLU A 45 -2.86 12.84 22.53
C GLU A 45 -3.87 12.10 21.66
N ARG A 46 -3.67 12.08 20.34
CA ARG A 46 -4.51 11.30 19.42
C ARG A 46 -4.51 9.81 19.73
N ASP A 47 -3.35 9.25 20.01
CA ASP A 47 -3.20 7.83 20.36
C ASP A 47 -3.91 7.52 21.70
N THR A 48 -3.90 8.46 22.66
CA THR A 48 -4.62 8.33 23.94
C THR A 48 -6.12 8.31 23.75
N VAL A 49 -6.67 9.23 22.95
CA VAL A 49 -8.11 9.25 22.60
C VAL A 49 -8.52 7.98 21.87
N ARG A 50 -7.69 7.51 20.92
CA ARG A 50 -7.94 6.25 20.20
C ARG A 50 -7.95 5.05 21.15
N ALA A 51 -6.98 4.97 22.07
CA ALA A 51 -6.92 3.89 23.06
C ALA A 51 -8.15 3.90 23.99
N ARG A 52 -8.62 5.10 24.39
CA ARG A 52 -9.85 5.27 25.17
C ARG A 52 -11.09 4.82 24.40
N SER A 53 -11.23 5.23 23.14
CA SER A 53 -12.33 4.79 22.25
C SER A 53 -12.42 3.27 22.16
N LEU A 54 -11.28 2.60 21.98
CA LEU A 54 -11.22 1.13 21.94
C LEU A 54 -11.62 0.49 23.28
N ARG A 55 -11.11 1.01 24.40
CA ARG A 55 -11.38 0.46 25.74
C ARG A 55 -12.84 0.63 26.16
N GLU A 56 -13.44 1.76 25.83
CA GLU A 56 -14.80 2.13 26.27
C GLU A 56 -15.87 1.75 25.24
N SER A 57 -15.50 1.17 24.09
CA SER A 57 -16.42 0.89 22.97
C SER A 57 -17.25 2.12 22.57
N LYS A 58 -16.61 3.29 22.64
CA LYS A 58 -17.16 4.58 22.22
C LYS A 58 -16.55 4.97 20.90
N SER A 59 -17.32 5.65 20.06
CA SER A 59 -16.74 6.25 18.86
C SER A 59 -15.66 7.26 19.20
N VAL A 60 -14.65 7.38 18.34
CA VAL A 60 -13.55 8.34 18.55
C VAL A 60 -14.08 9.77 18.66
N VAL A 61 -15.10 10.13 17.87
CA VAL A 61 -15.79 11.42 17.96
C VAL A 61 -16.45 11.60 19.31
N ALA A 62 -17.20 10.61 19.82
CA ALA A 62 -17.84 10.73 21.14
C ALA A 62 -16.79 10.96 22.25
N VAL A 63 -15.65 10.26 22.19
CA VAL A 63 -14.55 10.48 23.13
C VAL A 63 -13.95 11.87 22.98
N ILE A 64 -13.75 12.39 21.77
CA ILE A 64 -13.24 13.76 21.53
C ILE A 64 -14.19 14.79 22.15
N LEU A 65 -15.49 14.67 21.88
CA LEU A 65 -16.49 15.61 22.38
C LEU A 65 -16.56 15.56 23.90
N GLU A 66 -16.73 14.38 24.48
CA GLU A 66 -16.82 14.18 25.94
C GLU A 66 -15.54 14.63 26.68
N THR A 67 -14.36 14.45 26.08
CA THR A 67 -13.09 14.91 26.67
C THR A 67 -12.95 16.42 26.62
N THR A 68 -13.55 17.07 25.61
CA THR A 68 -13.47 18.53 25.44
C THR A 68 -14.50 19.24 26.32
N ASP A 69 -15.75 18.81 26.25
CA ASP A 69 -16.87 19.26 27.08
C ASP A 69 -18.00 18.21 26.98
N PRO A 70 -18.37 17.52 28.08
CA PRO A 70 -19.44 16.52 28.09
C PRO A 70 -20.77 17.00 27.48
N LYS A 71 -21.09 18.29 27.58
CA LYS A 71 -22.31 18.87 27.00
C LYS A 71 -22.34 18.81 25.47
N LEU A 72 -21.18 18.73 24.83
CA LEU A 72 -21.08 18.56 23.38
C LEU A 72 -21.55 17.19 22.91
N LEU A 73 -21.72 16.21 23.81
CA LEU A 73 -22.20 14.87 23.49
C LEU A 73 -23.66 14.63 23.90
N GLU A 74 -24.15 15.31 24.94
CA GLU A 74 -25.49 15.08 25.53
C GLU A 74 -26.64 15.25 24.52
N ASP A 75 -26.51 16.20 23.59
CA ASP A 75 -27.57 16.56 22.63
C ASP A 75 -27.32 16.06 21.20
N VAL A 76 -26.30 15.23 20.98
CA VAL A 76 -25.93 14.80 19.61
C VAL A 76 -26.82 13.66 19.14
N SER A 77 -27.64 13.93 18.12
CA SER A 77 -28.41 12.91 17.42
C SER A 77 -27.51 11.96 16.62
N ASP A 78 -28.03 10.77 16.26
CA ASP A 78 -27.29 9.82 15.42
C ASP A 78 -26.91 10.41 14.05
N ALA A 79 -27.74 11.31 13.50
CA ALA A 79 -27.46 11.99 12.24
C ALA A 79 -26.30 13.00 12.37
N GLU A 80 -26.29 13.81 13.43
CA GLU A 80 -25.20 14.74 13.73
C GLU A 80 -23.91 13.98 14.07
N HIS A 81 -24.01 12.86 14.78
CA HIS A 81 -22.87 12.00 15.09
C HIS A 81 -22.23 11.44 13.82
N LYS A 82 -23.05 10.95 12.88
CA LYS A 82 -22.59 10.49 11.57
C LYS A 82 -21.87 11.62 10.80
N GLN A 83 -22.44 12.83 10.79
CA GLN A 83 -21.79 13.99 10.18
C GLN A 83 -20.49 14.38 10.88
N CYS A 84 -20.39 14.24 12.20
CA CYS A 84 -19.14 14.42 12.93
C CYS A 84 -18.07 13.39 12.52
N LEU A 85 -18.46 12.12 12.32
CA LEU A 85 -17.56 11.08 11.83
C LEU A 85 -17.07 11.38 10.41
N GLU A 86 -17.96 11.82 9.52
CA GLU A 86 -17.61 12.24 8.15
C GLU A 86 -16.68 13.46 8.15
N TYR A 87 -16.96 14.45 9.00
CA TYR A 87 -16.11 15.62 9.21
C TYR A 87 -14.73 15.24 9.72
N TYR A 88 -14.66 14.37 10.75
CA TYR A 88 -13.40 13.86 11.29
C TYR A 88 -12.57 13.12 10.23
N ALA A 89 -13.21 12.24 9.46
CA ALA A 89 -12.56 11.52 8.38
C ALA A 89 -12.01 12.47 7.29
N ALA A 90 -12.78 13.49 6.89
CA ALA A 90 -12.34 14.50 5.94
C ALA A 90 -11.15 15.33 6.45
N GLN A 91 -11.15 15.71 7.74
CA GLN A 91 -10.03 16.42 8.37
C GLN A 91 -8.75 15.57 8.37
N LEU A 92 -8.84 14.30 8.74
CA LEU A 92 -7.70 13.39 8.68
C LEU A 92 -7.21 13.19 7.24
N ALA A 93 -8.12 13.03 6.28
CA ALA A 93 -7.80 12.82 4.87
C ALA A 93 -7.04 14.02 4.26
N ILE A 94 -7.39 15.25 4.64
CA ILE A 94 -6.66 16.47 4.25
C ILE A 94 -5.29 16.49 4.90
N ARG A 95 -5.23 16.33 6.22
CA ARG A 95 -3.97 16.37 6.99
C ARG A 95 -2.97 15.36 6.43
N ASP A 96 -3.39 14.11 6.21
CA ASP A 96 -2.51 13.05 5.71
C ASP A 96 -1.96 13.39 4.32
N ARG A 97 -2.78 13.99 3.44
CA ARG A 97 -2.33 14.42 2.11
C ARG A 97 -1.39 15.61 2.16
N GLU A 98 -1.68 16.59 3.02
CA GLU A 98 -0.81 17.75 3.23
C GLU A 98 0.54 17.30 3.79
N GLU A 99 0.57 16.36 4.74
CA GLU A 99 1.81 15.76 5.24
C GLU A 99 2.56 14.98 4.15
N ILE A 100 1.87 14.19 3.31
CA ILE A 100 2.51 13.52 2.16
C ILE A 100 3.11 14.55 1.21
N ILE A 101 2.39 15.64 0.90
CA ILE A 101 2.92 16.73 0.08
C ILE A 101 4.14 17.37 0.73
N ASN A 102 4.09 17.63 2.04
CA ASN A 102 5.19 18.26 2.76
C ASN A 102 6.43 17.38 2.75
N VAL A 103 6.30 16.10 3.11
CA VAL A 103 7.40 15.15 3.16
C VAL A 103 7.95 14.85 1.76
N LEU A 104 7.09 14.64 0.76
CA LEU A 104 7.57 14.22 -0.56
C LEU A 104 7.97 15.40 -1.45
N CYS A 105 7.25 16.53 -1.40
CA CYS A 105 7.37 17.60 -2.41
C CYS A 105 7.90 18.93 -1.87
N LYS A 106 7.89 19.15 -0.54
CA LYS A 106 8.30 20.44 0.05
C LYS A 106 9.39 20.30 1.12
N GLN A 107 9.92 19.10 1.32
CA GLN A 107 11.06 18.90 2.20
C GLN A 107 12.27 19.69 1.69
N SER A 108 13.08 20.18 2.62
CA SER A 108 14.36 20.82 2.32
C SER A 108 15.47 19.96 2.92
N PRO A 109 16.34 19.35 2.10
CA PRO A 109 16.40 19.43 0.64
C PRO A 109 15.26 18.67 -0.08
N ASP A 110 14.90 19.10 -1.30
CA ASP A 110 13.86 18.44 -2.12
C ASP A 110 14.40 17.17 -2.77
N LEU A 111 14.39 16.07 -2.00
CA LEU A 111 14.98 14.80 -2.43
C LEU A 111 14.19 14.12 -3.56
N LEU A 112 12.85 14.25 -3.59
CA LEU A 112 12.05 13.54 -4.57
C LEU A 112 12.16 14.19 -5.94
N THR A 113 12.04 15.51 -6.02
CA THR A 113 12.22 16.21 -7.30
C THR A 113 13.62 15.98 -7.83
N GLN A 114 14.63 16.01 -6.95
CA GLN A 114 16.01 15.69 -7.33
C GLN A 114 16.13 14.26 -7.85
N ALA A 115 15.59 13.27 -7.15
CA ALA A 115 15.60 11.87 -7.59
C ALA A 115 14.92 11.68 -8.95
N VAL A 116 13.80 12.37 -9.22
CA VAL A 116 13.12 12.34 -10.53
C VAL A 116 13.99 12.99 -11.62
N ARG A 117 14.62 14.13 -11.32
CA ARG A 117 15.54 14.79 -12.27
C ARG A 117 16.74 13.91 -12.59
N ASP A 118 17.33 13.29 -11.58
CA ASP A 118 18.47 12.38 -11.74
C ASP A 118 18.08 11.13 -12.53
N ALA A 119 16.89 10.57 -12.29
CA ALA A 119 16.38 9.45 -13.06
C ALA A 119 16.19 9.82 -14.54
N VAL A 120 15.61 10.99 -14.85
CA VAL A 120 15.45 11.48 -16.22
C VAL A 120 16.80 11.75 -16.87
N ALA A 121 17.71 12.43 -16.16
CA ALA A 121 19.06 12.72 -16.65
C ALA A 121 19.86 11.43 -16.91
N GLY A 122 19.70 10.41 -16.08
CA GLY A 122 20.32 9.10 -16.28
C GLY A 122 19.79 8.34 -17.51
N MET A 123 18.53 8.60 -17.90
CA MET A 123 17.92 7.99 -19.07
C MET A 123 18.16 8.76 -20.37
N ASP A 124 18.44 10.07 -20.33
CA ASP A 124 18.63 10.89 -21.54
C ASP A 124 19.70 10.34 -22.51
N PRO A 125 20.89 9.88 -22.07
CA PRO A 125 21.87 9.26 -22.97
C PRO A 125 21.34 7.99 -23.64
N ILE A 126 20.57 7.17 -22.92
CA ILE A 126 19.96 5.94 -23.44
C ILE A 126 18.89 6.28 -24.49
N ILE A 127 18.01 7.24 -24.17
CA ILE A 127 16.96 7.71 -25.08
C ILE A 127 17.58 8.23 -26.38
N ARG A 128 18.61 9.06 -26.30
CA ARG A 128 19.32 9.59 -27.48
C ARG A 128 19.99 8.50 -28.30
N ALA A 129 20.71 7.57 -27.65
CA ALA A 129 21.39 6.47 -28.32
C ALA A 129 20.41 5.61 -29.12
N VAL A 130 19.28 5.24 -28.48
CA VAL A 130 18.24 4.42 -29.11
C VAL A 130 17.55 5.19 -30.23
N HIS A 131 17.13 6.45 -30.00
CA HIS A 131 16.47 7.27 -31.02
C HIS A 131 17.31 7.43 -32.28
N ASN A 132 18.63 7.57 -32.14
CA ASN A 132 19.51 7.81 -33.27
C ASN A 132 19.93 6.53 -34.03
N LYS A 133 19.86 5.36 -33.40
CA LYS A 133 20.46 4.12 -33.93
C LYS A 133 19.49 2.96 -34.10
N VAL A 134 18.25 3.10 -33.65
CA VAL A 134 17.20 2.09 -33.76
C VAL A 134 16.04 2.64 -34.57
N ASP A 135 15.50 1.84 -35.49
CA ASP A 135 14.26 2.19 -36.20
C ASP A 135 13.08 2.09 -35.24
N LEU A 136 12.72 3.23 -34.63
CA LEU A 136 11.59 3.31 -33.72
C LEU A 136 10.24 3.08 -34.42
N SER A 137 10.12 3.33 -35.73
CA SER A 137 8.84 3.20 -36.42
C SER A 137 8.34 1.75 -36.41
N ASP A 138 9.26 0.82 -36.70
CA ASP A 138 8.98 -0.62 -36.68
C ASP A 138 8.54 -1.09 -35.28
N HIS A 139 9.23 -0.64 -34.24
CA HIS A 139 8.92 -1.04 -32.86
C HIS A 139 7.68 -0.36 -32.27
N VAL A 140 7.34 0.86 -32.70
CA VAL A 140 6.08 1.51 -32.33
C VAL A 140 4.89 0.74 -32.92
N LYS A 141 5.00 0.20 -34.14
CA LYS A 141 3.97 -0.67 -34.73
C LYS A 141 3.84 -1.99 -33.99
N ASP A 142 4.95 -2.60 -33.59
CA ASP A 142 4.96 -3.79 -32.74
C ASP A 142 4.23 -3.51 -31.41
N TYR A 143 4.53 -2.36 -30.78
CA TYR A 143 3.90 -1.93 -29.53
C TYR A 143 2.40 -1.67 -29.69
N GLN A 144 1.98 -1.01 -30.77
CA GLN A 144 0.57 -0.80 -31.07
C GLN A 144 -0.16 -2.14 -31.24
N THR A 145 0.42 -3.08 -31.99
CA THR A 145 -0.15 -4.42 -32.19
C THR A 145 -0.35 -5.14 -30.85
N PHE A 146 0.64 -5.05 -29.96
CA PHE A 146 0.53 -5.61 -28.61
C PHE A 146 -0.59 -4.92 -27.79
N LEU A 147 -0.68 -3.59 -27.83
CA LEU A 147 -1.73 -2.83 -27.13
C LEU A 147 -3.13 -3.19 -27.62
N ASP A 148 -3.33 -3.34 -28.93
CA ASP A 148 -4.61 -3.76 -29.51
C ASP A 148 -5.01 -5.16 -28.99
N GLN A 149 -4.05 -6.08 -28.92
CA GLN A 149 -4.27 -7.41 -28.33
C GLN A 149 -4.52 -7.36 -26.82
N LEU A 150 -3.83 -6.48 -26.09
CA LEU A 150 -4.04 -6.28 -24.65
C LEU A 150 -5.46 -5.74 -24.37
N ILE A 151 -5.91 -4.75 -25.15
CA ILE A 151 -7.26 -4.20 -25.07
C ILE A 151 -8.27 -5.29 -25.40
N ALA A 152 -8.05 -6.09 -26.45
CA ALA A 152 -8.94 -7.20 -26.80
C ALA A 152 -8.99 -8.26 -25.69
N THR A 153 -7.85 -8.61 -25.10
CA THR A 153 -7.73 -9.57 -23.99
C THR A 153 -8.45 -9.07 -22.74
N SER A 154 -8.49 -7.76 -22.52
CA SER A 154 -9.11 -7.15 -21.35
C SER A 154 -10.64 -7.00 -21.45
N LYS A 155 -11.24 -7.34 -22.61
CA LYS A 155 -12.70 -7.31 -22.78
C LYS A 155 -13.31 -8.62 -22.24
N PRO A 156 -14.53 -8.57 -21.67
CA PRO A 156 -15.26 -9.78 -21.28
C PRO A 156 -15.38 -10.75 -22.46
N LYS A 157 -15.15 -12.04 -22.22
CA LYS A 157 -15.26 -13.07 -23.27
C LYS A 157 -16.72 -13.26 -23.63
N LYS A 158 -17.05 -13.45 -24.92
CA LYS A 158 -18.44 -13.75 -25.33
C LYS A 158 -18.93 -15.02 -24.59
N ALA A 159 -20.13 -14.96 -24.02
CA ALA A 159 -20.77 -16.08 -23.34
C ALA A 159 -20.79 -17.31 -24.27
N LYS A 160 -20.41 -18.48 -23.73
CA LYS A 160 -20.32 -19.71 -24.53
C LYS A 160 -21.68 -20.38 -24.71
N SER A 161 -22.69 -19.98 -23.92
CA SER A 161 -24.08 -20.46 -23.95
C SER A 161 -25.05 -19.31 -23.68
N LYS A 162 -26.30 -19.42 -24.18
CA LYS A 162 -27.40 -18.50 -23.84
C LYS A 162 -27.85 -18.59 -22.37
N ASP A 163 -27.44 -19.64 -21.65
CA ASP A 163 -27.77 -19.86 -20.23
C ASP A 163 -26.70 -19.30 -19.27
N GLU A 164 -25.60 -18.74 -19.78
CA GLU A 164 -24.55 -18.12 -18.98
C GLU A 164 -24.91 -16.63 -18.78
N ALA A 165 -25.41 -16.29 -17.59
CA ALA A 165 -26.01 -14.98 -17.31
C ALA A 165 -25.03 -13.80 -17.52
N ASP A 166 -23.72 -14.03 -17.36
CA ASP A 166 -22.69 -13.03 -17.62
C ASP A 166 -21.46 -13.59 -18.35
N PRO A 167 -20.89 -12.83 -19.30
CA PRO A 167 -19.66 -13.19 -19.99
C PRO A 167 -18.47 -13.30 -19.00
N PRO A 168 -17.69 -14.39 -19.01
CA PRO A 168 -16.59 -14.54 -18.07
C PRO A 168 -15.53 -13.45 -18.29
N LEU A 169 -15.10 -12.83 -17.19
CA LEU A 169 -14.04 -11.83 -17.17
C LEU A 169 -12.68 -12.46 -17.55
N PRO A 170 -11.73 -11.66 -18.05
CA PRO A 170 -10.37 -12.12 -18.35
C PRO A 170 -9.69 -12.75 -17.12
N THR A 171 -9.01 -13.88 -17.32
CA THR A 171 -8.23 -14.60 -16.30
C THR A 171 -6.77 -14.18 -16.31
N VAL A 172 -6.01 -14.54 -15.28
CA VAL A 172 -4.55 -14.27 -15.24
C VAL A 172 -3.85 -15.00 -16.38
N GLU A 173 -4.29 -16.20 -16.73
CA GLU A 173 -3.72 -17.00 -17.80
C GLU A 173 -3.93 -16.38 -19.18
N ASP A 174 -5.03 -15.65 -19.40
CA ASP A 174 -5.24 -14.91 -20.64
C ASP A 174 -4.13 -13.87 -20.87
N TYR A 175 -3.74 -13.16 -19.81
CA TYR A 175 -2.62 -12.22 -19.88
C TYR A 175 -1.26 -12.92 -19.99
N VAL A 176 -1.07 -14.06 -19.33
CA VAL A 176 0.17 -14.85 -19.50
C VAL A 176 0.30 -15.36 -20.93
N GLN A 177 -0.80 -15.83 -21.53
CA GLN A 177 -0.79 -16.30 -22.91
C GLN A 177 -0.56 -15.14 -23.88
N LEU A 178 -1.16 -13.97 -23.64
CA LEU A 178 -0.86 -12.75 -24.38
C LEU A 178 0.65 -12.44 -24.36
N LEU A 179 1.29 -12.48 -23.19
CA LEU A 179 2.73 -12.25 -23.07
C LEU A 179 3.56 -13.32 -23.79
N LYS A 180 3.20 -14.62 -23.65
CA LYS A 180 3.87 -15.72 -24.35
C LYS A 180 3.78 -15.57 -25.88
N ASN A 181 2.62 -15.16 -26.39
CA ASN A 181 2.37 -14.95 -27.82
C ASN A 181 3.13 -13.75 -28.40
N ASN A 182 3.57 -12.81 -27.56
CA ASN A 182 4.22 -11.56 -27.97
C ASN A 182 5.69 -11.47 -27.54
N ARG A 183 6.27 -12.50 -26.93
CA ARG A 183 7.67 -12.51 -26.44
C ARG A 183 8.69 -12.17 -27.53
N GLN A 184 8.40 -12.53 -28.78
CA GLN A 184 9.23 -12.21 -29.94
C GLN A 184 9.36 -10.72 -30.18
N LEU A 185 8.33 -9.92 -29.86
CA LEU A 185 8.39 -8.45 -30.01
C LEU A 185 9.42 -7.87 -29.04
N LEU A 186 9.43 -8.37 -27.79
CA LEU A 186 10.45 -8.03 -26.82
C LEU A 186 11.85 -8.47 -27.27
N TYR A 187 12.00 -9.70 -27.78
CA TYR A 187 13.31 -10.18 -28.25
C TYR A 187 13.82 -9.39 -29.46
N LYS A 188 12.92 -9.02 -30.39
CA LYS A 188 13.23 -8.16 -31.54
C LYS A 188 13.74 -6.79 -31.07
N TRP A 189 13.05 -6.17 -30.11
CA TRP A 189 13.48 -4.92 -29.47
C TRP A 189 14.85 -5.04 -28.79
N LEU A 190 15.01 -6.02 -27.90
CA LEU A 190 16.27 -6.26 -27.18
C LEU A 190 17.43 -6.53 -28.15
N HIS A 191 17.18 -7.25 -29.24
CA HIS A 191 18.17 -7.49 -30.28
C HIS A 191 18.57 -6.20 -30.99
N ALA A 192 17.61 -5.38 -31.42
CA ALA A 192 17.88 -4.12 -32.10
C ALA A 192 18.71 -3.16 -31.23
N VAL A 193 18.31 -2.99 -29.96
CA VAL A 193 19.04 -2.15 -29.00
C VAL A 193 20.43 -2.72 -28.72
N SER A 194 20.57 -4.02 -28.46
CA SER A 194 21.87 -4.61 -28.14
C SER A 194 22.86 -4.60 -29.32
N LYS A 195 22.35 -4.78 -30.54
CA LYS A 195 23.16 -4.74 -31.77
C LYS A 195 23.60 -3.33 -32.14
N ASN A 196 22.69 -2.36 -32.07
CA ASN A 196 22.93 -1.02 -32.59
C ASN A 196 23.41 -0.02 -31.51
N CYS A 197 23.12 -0.30 -30.23
CA CYS A 197 23.49 0.53 -29.08
C CYS A 197 24.25 -0.31 -28.02
N PRO A 198 25.41 -0.91 -28.34
CA PRO A 198 26.16 -1.72 -27.39
C PRO A 198 26.53 -0.93 -26.12
N GLU A 199 26.74 0.38 -26.23
CA GLU A 199 27.00 1.27 -25.09
C GLU A 199 25.88 1.26 -24.04
N VAL A 200 24.62 1.12 -24.47
CA VAL A 200 23.47 1.03 -23.56
C VAL A 200 23.54 -0.29 -22.78
N MET A 201 23.88 -1.39 -23.45
CA MET A 201 24.03 -2.69 -22.80
C MET A 201 25.19 -2.70 -21.80
N ASP A 202 26.29 -2.05 -22.14
CA ASP A 202 27.45 -1.92 -21.24
C ASP A 202 27.12 -1.07 -20.01
N GLN A 203 26.35 0.01 -20.17
CA GLN A 203 25.88 0.82 -19.06
C GLN A 203 24.99 0.02 -18.10
N PHE A 204 23.99 -0.72 -18.61
CA PHE A 204 23.16 -1.59 -17.77
C PHE A 204 23.96 -2.70 -17.10
N ARG A 205 24.92 -3.31 -17.81
CA ARG A 205 25.80 -4.34 -17.26
C ARG A 205 26.67 -3.78 -16.13
N LYS A 206 27.23 -2.58 -16.31
CA LYS A 206 27.99 -1.88 -15.27
C LYS A 206 27.12 -1.59 -14.07
N TRP A 207 25.95 -0.98 -14.28
CA TRP A 207 24.99 -0.70 -13.21
C TRP A 207 24.59 -1.97 -12.43
N ALA A 208 24.35 -3.09 -13.12
CA ALA A 208 24.02 -4.36 -12.47
C ALA A 208 25.17 -4.86 -11.59
N LYS A 209 26.42 -4.79 -12.07
CA LYS A 209 27.61 -5.15 -11.28
C LYS A 209 27.78 -4.24 -10.07
N ASP A 210 27.68 -2.93 -10.25
CA ASP A 210 27.83 -1.95 -9.17
C ASP A 210 26.71 -2.10 -8.13
N SER A 211 25.48 -2.37 -8.57
CA SER A 211 24.35 -2.65 -7.69
C SER A 211 24.57 -3.91 -6.86
N LEU A 212 25.11 -4.98 -7.46
CA LEU A 212 25.44 -6.21 -6.74
C LEU A 212 26.46 -5.97 -5.61
N VAL A 213 27.37 -5.00 -5.75
CA VAL A 213 28.29 -4.60 -4.67
C VAL A 213 27.52 -3.96 -3.51
N ALA A 214 26.54 -3.10 -3.79
CA ALA A 214 25.71 -2.46 -2.75
C ALA A 214 24.85 -3.46 -1.96
N PHE A 215 24.44 -4.56 -2.60
CA PHE A 215 23.68 -5.65 -1.96
C PHE A 215 24.57 -6.77 -1.41
N HIS A 216 25.88 -6.72 -1.61
CA HIS A 216 26.79 -7.69 -1.04
C HIS A 216 26.81 -7.54 0.48
N LYS A 217 26.67 -8.65 1.22
CA LYS A 217 26.81 -8.64 2.68
C LYS A 217 28.20 -8.07 3.00
N GLN A 218 28.27 -6.90 3.63
CA GLN A 218 29.55 -6.38 4.09
C GLN A 218 30.14 -7.41 5.04
N LYS A 219 31.37 -7.88 4.76
CA LYS A 219 32.02 -8.94 5.55
C LYS A 219 32.14 -8.61 7.05
N ASN A 220 32.03 -7.34 7.42
CA ASN A 220 32.27 -6.83 8.77
C ASN A 220 31.03 -6.21 9.43
N GLY A 221 29.83 -6.37 8.86
CA GLY A 221 28.60 -5.81 9.42
C GLY A 221 27.68 -6.89 9.97
N ASP A 222 27.23 -6.75 11.22
CA ASP A 222 26.21 -7.62 11.80
C ASP A 222 24.96 -7.62 10.91
N SER A 223 24.58 -8.81 10.47
CA SER A 223 23.37 -9.08 9.71
C SER A 223 22.12 -8.72 10.52
N ILE A 224 20.99 -8.51 9.83
CA ILE A 224 19.73 -8.24 10.53
C ILE A 224 19.33 -9.43 11.40
N GLU A 225 19.66 -10.64 10.98
CA GLU A 225 19.45 -11.90 11.70
C GLU A 225 20.25 -11.93 13.02
N GLU A 226 21.55 -11.62 12.97
CA GLU A 226 22.40 -11.55 14.17
C GLU A 226 21.90 -10.50 15.16
N ARG A 227 21.49 -9.33 14.68
CA ARG A 227 20.96 -8.25 15.52
C ARG A 227 19.60 -8.61 16.13
N LEU A 228 18.71 -9.22 15.35
CA LEU A 228 17.42 -9.72 15.85
C LEU A 228 17.63 -10.83 16.88
N GLY A 229 18.60 -11.71 16.66
CA GLY A 229 19.05 -12.70 17.66
C GLY A 229 19.55 -12.03 18.93
N GLY A 230 20.34 -10.95 18.81
CA GLY A 230 20.79 -10.13 19.93
C GLY A 230 19.63 -9.51 20.73
N ILE A 231 18.62 -8.95 20.05
CA ILE A 231 17.40 -8.42 20.70
C ILE A 231 16.64 -9.54 21.39
N PHE A 232 16.47 -10.68 20.74
CA PHE A 232 15.78 -11.83 21.30
C PHE A 232 16.49 -12.33 22.56
N ASN A 233 17.82 -12.35 22.57
CA ASN A 233 18.63 -12.77 23.70
C ASN A 233 18.45 -11.89 24.95
N GLN A 234 18.06 -10.62 24.78
CA GLN A 234 17.75 -9.70 25.89
C GLN A 234 16.38 -9.96 26.54
N VAL A 235 15.51 -10.75 25.91
CA VAL A 235 14.22 -11.14 26.49
C VAL A 235 14.48 -12.14 27.63
N PRO A 236 13.81 -12.02 28.80
CA PRO A 236 13.94 -13.00 29.88
C PRO A 236 13.62 -14.42 29.41
N GLU A 237 14.36 -15.42 29.91
CA GLU A 237 14.29 -16.80 29.43
C GLU A 237 12.89 -17.42 29.53
N GLU A 238 12.18 -17.14 30.62
CA GLU A 238 10.78 -17.53 30.83
C GLU A 238 9.86 -16.99 29.72
N LYS A 239 10.10 -15.75 29.27
CA LYS A 239 9.33 -15.13 28.18
C LYS A 239 9.76 -15.69 26.83
N LYS A 240 11.05 -15.97 26.61
CA LYS A 240 11.51 -16.62 25.37
C LYS A 240 10.82 -17.95 25.16
N ALA A 241 10.76 -18.80 26.19
CA ALA A 241 10.09 -20.10 26.12
C ALA A 241 8.62 -19.99 25.68
N ALA A 242 7.92 -18.95 26.12
CA ALA A 242 6.54 -18.67 25.70
C ALA A 242 6.43 -18.05 24.29
N LEU A 243 7.46 -17.36 23.81
CA LEU A 243 7.47 -16.69 22.50
C LEU A 243 7.93 -17.61 21.37
N LEU A 244 8.84 -18.56 21.63
CA LEU A 244 9.38 -19.47 20.61
C LEU A 244 8.30 -20.21 19.81
N PRO A 245 7.29 -20.85 20.45
CA PRO A 245 6.22 -21.52 19.71
C PRO A 245 5.43 -20.58 18.79
N ILE A 246 5.27 -19.31 19.17
CA ILE A 246 4.57 -18.30 18.36
C ILE A 246 5.43 -17.90 17.16
N ILE A 247 6.74 -17.73 17.38
CA ILE A 247 7.71 -17.40 16.32
C ILE A 247 7.78 -18.55 15.30
N ASP A 248 7.91 -19.79 15.78
CA ASP A 248 7.98 -20.99 14.94
C ASP A 248 6.68 -21.20 14.16
N ALA A 249 5.52 -21.08 14.82
CA ALA A 249 4.23 -21.14 14.14
C ALA A 249 4.09 -20.06 13.07
N HIS A 250 4.63 -18.85 13.30
CA HIS A 250 4.63 -17.80 12.28
C HIS A 250 5.58 -18.09 11.13
N ALA A 251 6.75 -18.69 11.40
CA ALA A 251 7.69 -19.12 10.37
C ALA A 251 7.07 -20.22 9.47
N ASP A 252 6.41 -21.20 10.08
CA ASP A 252 5.68 -22.26 9.37
C ASP A 252 4.54 -21.69 8.53
N TYR A 253 3.77 -20.76 9.09
CA TYR A 253 2.74 -20.02 8.35
C TYR A 253 3.30 -19.31 7.11
N LEU A 254 4.42 -18.59 7.23
CA LEU A 254 5.04 -17.90 6.09
C LEU A 254 5.57 -18.88 5.03
N LYS A 255 6.13 -20.02 5.47
CA LYS A 255 6.59 -21.09 4.58
C LYS A 255 5.43 -21.69 3.79
N GLU A 256 4.30 -21.95 4.45
CA GLU A 256 3.10 -22.47 3.81
C GLU A 256 2.53 -21.48 2.79
N LEU A 257 2.43 -20.19 3.14
CA LEU A 257 2.03 -19.15 2.19
C LEU A 257 2.95 -19.12 0.94
N ASN A 258 4.26 -19.26 1.13
CA ASN A 258 5.22 -19.29 0.03
C ASN A 258 5.01 -20.53 -0.86
N ASN A 259 4.76 -21.70 -0.27
CA ASN A 259 4.46 -22.92 -1.01
C ASN A 259 3.18 -22.78 -1.84
N ILE A 260 2.11 -22.26 -1.26
CA ILE A 260 0.84 -21.99 -1.96
C ILE A 260 1.08 -21.03 -3.13
N SER A 261 1.78 -19.91 -2.89
CA SER A 261 2.12 -18.92 -3.91
C SER A 261 2.93 -19.54 -5.06
N ARG A 262 3.94 -20.36 -4.73
CA ARG A 262 4.77 -21.06 -5.73
C ARG A 262 3.95 -22.07 -6.54
N SER A 263 3.10 -22.85 -5.88
CA SER A 263 2.23 -23.82 -6.56
C SER A 263 1.27 -23.15 -7.54
N ARG A 264 0.64 -22.04 -7.13
CA ARG A 264 -0.24 -21.24 -8.01
C ARG A 264 0.52 -20.68 -9.20
N MET A 265 1.70 -20.09 -8.95
CA MET A 265 2.57 -19.58 -10.02
C MET A 265 2.92 -20.67 -11.04
N GLN A 266 3.29 -21.86 -10.56
CA GLN A 266 3.61 -22.98 -11.44
C GLN A 266 2.40 -23.39 -12.30
N THR A 267 1.21 -23.48 -11.69
CA THR A 267 -0.03 -23.83 -12.41
C THR A 267 -0.37 -22.80 -13.50
N ILE A 268 -0.18 -21.51 -13.22
CA ILE A 268 -0.35 -20.41 -14.19
C ILE A 268 0.67 -20.54 -15.34
N VAL A 269 1.94 -20.82 -15.02
CA VAL A 269 3.00 -20.99 -16.02
C VAL A 269 2.73 -22.20 -16.91
N ASP A 270 2.26 -23.30 -16.34
CA ASP A 270 1.94 -24.54 -17.05
C ASP A 270 0.66 -24.40 -17.90
N GLY A 271 -0.16 -23.37 -17.64
CA GLY A 271 -1.42 -23.13 -18.37
C GLY A 271 -2.57 -24.04 -17.93
N ASN A 272 -2.46 -24.66 -16.75
CA ASN A 272 -3.42 -25.63 -16.22
C ASN A 272 -4.44 -25.00 -15.26
N SER A 273 -4.58 -23.67 -15.28
CA SER A 273 -5.46 -22.90 -14.39
C SER A 273 -6.34 -21.96 -15.20
N SER A 274 -7.53 -21.67 -14.67
CA SER A 274 -8.45 -20.65 -15.18
C SER A 274 -8.80 -19.68 -14.06
N SER A 275 -7.79 -19.26 -13.31
CA SER A 275 -7.96 -18.51 -12.07
C SER A 275 -7.97 -17.01 -12.35
N MET A 276 -8.95 -16.33 -11.78
CA MET A 276 -8.93 -14.86 -11.70
C MET A 276 -7.98 -14.34 -10.61
N SER A 277 -7.48 -15.23 -9.76
CA SER A 277 -6.54 -14.90 -8.68
C SER A 277 -5.11 -15.14 -9.13
N GLY A 278 -4.29 -14.08 -9.08
CA GLY A 278 -2.86 -14.17 -9.33
C GLY A 278 -2.11 -15.03 -8.30
N PRO A 279 -0.81 -15.27 -8.51
CA PRO A 279 -0.02 -16.11 -7.62
C PRO A 279 0.18 -15.48 -6.22
N GLY A 280 0.03 -14.16 -6.11
CA GLY A 280 0.43 -13.39 -4.94
C GLY A 280 -0.50 -13.51 -3.74
N VAL A 281 -0.21 -14.47 -2.86
CA VAL A 281 -0.79 -14.55 -1.50
C VAL A 281 -0.57 -13.28 -0.66
N TYR A 282 0.47 -12.49 -0.98
CA TYR A 282 0.79 -11.26 -0.26
C TYR A 282 -0.21 -10.12 -0.51
N LEU A 283 -0.78 -10.02 -1.71
CA LEU A 283 -1.86 -9.05 -1.99
C LEU A 283 -3.11 -9.39 -1.18
N ILE A 284 -3.39 -10.68 -1.01
CA ILE A 284 -4.51 -11.17 -0.20
C ILE A 284 -4.26 -10.91 1.27
N ARG A 285 -3.03 -11.15 1.76
CA ARG A 285 -2.63 -10.78 3.13
C ARG A 285 -2.75 -9.28 3.37
N TRP A 286 -2.34 -8.46 2.40
CA TRP A 286 -2.53 -7.01 2.49
C TRP A 286 -4.01 -6.65 2.59
N HIS A 287 -4.88 -7.29 1.82
CA HIS A 287 -6.32 -7.12 1.96
C HIS A 287 -6.87 -7.60 3.31
N SER A 288 -6.42 -8.74 3.85
CA SER A 288 -6.82 -9.20 5.20
C SER A 288 -6.38 -8.20 6.28
N LEU A 289 -5.20 -7.60 6.16
CA LEU A 289 -4.78 -6.52 7.07
C LEU A 289 -5.69 -5.29 6.96
N LEU A 290 -6.15 -4.94 5.75
CA LEU A 290 -7.13 -3.89 5.57
C LEU A 290 -8.48 -4.28 6.20
N ASP A 291 -8.91 -5.53 6.04
CA ASP A 291 -10.15 -6.05 6.63
C ASP A 291 -10.14 -6.00 8.14
N GLU A 292 -9.05 -6.41 8.77
CA GLU A 292 -8.88 -6.45 10.22
C GLU A 292 -8.60 -5.08 10.84
N THR A 293 -8.40 -4.06 10.02
CA THR A 293 -8.11 -2.71 10.52
C THR A 293 -9.26 -2.22 11.39
N LEU A 294 -8.99 -1.94 12.66
CA LEU A 294 -10.00 -1.46 13.60
C LEU A 294 -10.53 -0.08 13.18
N ILE A 295 -11.84 -0.01 13.02
CA ILE A 295 -12.63 1.17 12.70
C ILE A 295 -13.49 1.54 13.92
N THR A 296 -13.54 2.84 14.20
CA THR A 296 -14.38 3.39 15.28
C THR A 296 -15.86 2.95 15.13
N PRO A 297 -16.59 2.72 16.23
CA PRO A 297 -18.04 2.53 16.21
C PRO A 297 -18.77 3.58 15.35
N ALA A 298 -19.89 3.16 14.73
CA ALA A 298 -20.70 4.01 13.85
C ALA A 298 -21.62 4.97 14.61
N THR A 299 -21.99 4.61 15.84
CA THR A 299 -22.82 5.38 16.78
C THR A 299 -21.97 5.90 17.95
N PRO A 300 -22.46 6.83 18.79
CA PRO A 300 -21.69 7.36 19.93
C PRO A 300 -21.07 6.28 20.81
N SER A 301 -21.84 5.22 21.10
CA SER A 301 -21.39 3.98 21.75
C SER A 301 -21.84 2.77 20.93
N GLY A 302 -20.98 1.76 20.78
CA GLY A 302 -21.29 0.57 19.99
C GLY A 302 -20.09 -0.35 19.77
N SER A 303 -20.29 -1.43 19.05
CA SER A 303 -19.22 -2.38 18.73
C SER A 303 -18.16 -1.75 17.84
N ILE A 304 -16.89 -2.10 18.10
CA ILE A 304 -15.77 -1.76 17.22
C ILE A 304 -16.01 -2.42 15.86
N ARG A 305 -15.83 -1.63 14.80
CA ARG A 305 -15.95 -2.08 13.41
C ARG A 305 -14.57 -2.44 12.87
N HIS A 306 -14.55 -3.05 11.71
CA HIS A 306 -13.36 -3.47 11.00
C HIS A 306 -13.41 -2.93 9.56
N GLY A 307 -12.27 -2.93 8.86
CA GLY A 307 -12.20 -2.40 7.49
C GLY A 307 -13.15 -3.11 6.54
N LYS A 308 -13.42 -4.40 6.76
CA LYS A 308 -14.42 -5.16 6.01
C LYS A 308 -15.85 -4.61 6.16
N ASP A 309 -16.17 -4.02 7.32
CA ASP A 309 -17.52 -3.51 7.63
C ASP A 309 -17.78 -2.15 6.95
N VAL A 310 -16.77 -1.55 6.32
CA VAL A 310 -16.84 -0.25 5.64
C VAL A 310 -16.42 -0.32 4.17
N GLN A 311 -16.19 -1.52 3.64
CA GLN A 311 -15.91 -1.73 2.23
C GLN A 311 -17.13 -1.40 1.38
N GLY A 312 -16.93 -0.59 0.33
CA GLY A 312 -18.02 -0.08 -0.51
C GLY A 312 -18.79 1.11 0.04
N ALA A 313 -18.55 1.55 1.30
CA ALA A 313 -19.13 2.78 1.80
C ALA A 313 -18.60 3.97 0.99
N MET A 314 -19.49 4.69 0.30
CA MET A 314 -19.12 5.88 -0.45
C MET A 314 -18.63 6.96 0.51
N THR A 315 -17.32 7.09 0.66
CA THR A 315 -16.73 8.34 1.15
C THR A 315 -16.89 9.36 0.04
N HIS A 316 -17.74 10.37 0.25
CA HIS A 316 -17.90 11.50 -0.67
C HIS A 316 -16.51 12.05 -1.06
N GLY A 317 -16.25 12.18 -2.37
CA GLY A 317 -14.96 12.62 -2.92
C GLY A 317 -14.04 11.51 -3.46
N LYS A 318 -14.35 10.22 -3.23
CA LYS A 318 -13.58 9.11 -3.83
C LYS A 318 -14.13 8.75 -5.21
N ARG A 319 -13.32 8.93 -6.27
CA ARG A 319 -13.69 8.49 -7.63
C ARG A 319 -13.76 6.96 -7.67
N THR A 320 -14.95 6.39 -7.79
CA THR A 320 -15.12 4.96 -8.08
C THR A 320 -15.34 4.77 -9.58
N SER A 321 -14.41 4.05 -10.22
CA SER A 321 -14.41 3.76 -11.66
C SER A 321 -14.97 2.36 -11.99
N VAL A 322 -15.46 1.62 -11.01
CA VAL A 322 -15.80 0.19 -11.17
C VAL A 322 -17.32 0.02 -11.10
N SER A 323 -17.90 -0.69 -12.08
CA SER A 323 -19.33 -1.04 -12.09
C SER A 323 -19.67 -2.01 -10.94
N SER A 324 -20.93 -2.00 -10.48
CA SER A 324 -21.45 -2.88 -9.41
C SER A 324 -21.12 -4.35 -9.67
N ASP A 325 -21.34 -4.81 -10.89
CA ASP A 325 -21.28 -6.23 -11.25
C ASP A 325 -19.82 -6.74 -11.27
N THR A 326 -18.88 -5.87 -11.66
CA THR A 326 -17.44 -6.19 -11.58
C THR A 326 -16.99 -6.28 -10.11
N GLY A 327 -17.57 -5.44 -9.24
CA GLY A 327 -17.28 -5.45 -7.81
C GLY A 327 -17.70 -6.76 -7.12
N GLU A 328 -18.88 -7.29 -7.45
CA GLU A 328 -19.37 -8.55 -6.89
C GLU A 328 -18.51 -9.76 -7.31
N VAL A 329 -18.07 -9.81 -8.57
CA VAL A 329 -17.17 -10.88 -9.04
C VAL A 329 -15.82 -10.81 -8.34
N ILE A 330 -15.27 -9.60 -8.13
CA ILE A 330 -14.02 -9.40 -7.40
C ILE A 330 -14.14 -9.90 -5.95
N GLU A 331 -15.24 -9.59 -5.26
CA GLU A 331 -15.48 -10.05 -3.89
C GLU A 331 -15.66 -11.57 -3.80
N LYS A 332 -16.30 -12.19 -4.79
CA LYS A 332 -16.45 -13.65 -4.85
C LYS A 332 -15.09 -14.34 -5.07
N VAL A 333 -14.29 -13.86 -6.02
CA VAL A 333 -12.93 -14.36 -6.25
C VAL A 333 -12.08 -14.20 -5.00
N ARG A 334 -12.20 -13.05 -4.34
CA ARG A 334 -11.50 -12.75 -3.08
C ARG A 334 -11.87 -13.72 -1.96
N SER A 335 -13.16 -13.92 -1.68
CA SER A 335 -13.61 -14.80 -0.59
C SER A 335 -13.16 -16.25 -0.79
N LEU A 336 -13.31 -16.78 -2.01
CA LEU A 336 -12.81 -18.11 -2.38
C LEU A 336 -11.31 -18.21 -2.14
N THR A 337 -10.56 -17.18 -2.53
CA THR A 337 -9.10 -17.21 -2.40
C THR A 337 -8.64 -17.04 -0.96
N LEU A 338 -9.33 -16.23 -0.15
CA LEU A 338 -9.00 -16.03 1.27
C LEU A 338 -9.32 -17.29 2.10
N SER A 339 -10.46 -17.95 1.83
CA SER A 339 -10.85 -19.20 2.53
C SER A 339 -9.87 -20.36 2.33
N SER A 340 -9.08 -20.31 1.25
CA SER A 340 -8.04 -21.31 0.95
C SER A 340 -6.69 -21.05 1.64
N LEU A 341 -6.54 -19.92 2.34
CA LEU A 341 -5.29 -19.58 3.04
C LEU A 341 -5.33 -20.07 4.48
N PRO A 342 -4.19 -20.53 5.04
CA PRO A 342 -4.09 -20.83 6.46
C PRO A 342 -4.35 -19.56 7.29
N GLU A 343 -4.86 -19.71 8.51
CA GLU A 343 -5.02 -18.58 9.43
C GLU A 343 -3.65 -18.16 10.01
N PRO A 344 -3.36 -16.86 10.11
CA PRO A 344 -2.13 -16.39 10.73
C PRO A 344 -2.13 -16.62 12.25
N PRO A 345 -1.00 -17.04 12.85
CA PRO A 345 -0.90 -17.10 14.31
C PRO A 345 -0.88 -15.71 14.94
N ASP A 346 -1.35 -15.61 16.19
CA ASP A 346 -1.34 -14.35 16.94
C ASP A 346 0.08 -13.97 17.39
N VAL A 347 0.69 -13.02 16.68
CA VAL A 347 2.03 -12.51 16.97
C VAL A 347 2.06 -11.30 17.91
N ARG A 348 0.91 -10.84 18.45
CA ARG A 348 0.85 -9.68 19.37
C ARG A 348 1.78 -9.84 20.60
N PRO A 349 1.94 -11.03 21.21
CA PRO A 349 2.89 -11.21 22.31
C PRO A 349 4.34 -10.92 21.90
N VAL A 350 4.75 -11.37 20.72
CA VAL A 350 6.09 -11.13 20.15
C VAL A 350 6.31 -9.64 19.92
N ILE A 351 5.34 -8.96 19.31
CA ILE A 351 5.39 -7.51 19.08
C ILE A 351 5.53 -6.77 20.41
N LYS A 352 4.73 -7.13 21.43
CA LYS A 352 4.78 -6.49 22.75
C LYS A 352 6.14 -6.64 23.43
N ALA A 353 6.79 -7.79 23.25
CA ALA A 353 8.10 -8.06 23.83
C ALA A 353 9.26 -7.39 23.07
N MET A 354 9.23 -7.39 21.73
CA MET A 354 10.40 -7.05 20.90
C MET A 354 10.31 -5.72 20.16
N ALA A 355 9.12 -5.11 20.01
CA ALA A 355 8.95 -3.94 19.14
C ALA A 355 9.74 -2.71 19.58
N ARG A 356 9.90 -2.47 20.88
CA ARG A 356 10.65 -1.31 21.38
C ARG A 356 12.16 -1.44 21.10
N PRO A 357 12.85 -2.53 21.50
CA PRO A 357 14.24 -2.76 21.11
C PRO A 357 14.45 -2.76 19.59
N PHE A 358 13.52 -3.35 18.83
CA PHE A 358 13.58 -3.34 17.38
C PHE A 358 13.52 -1.93 16.78
N LYS A 359 12.62 -1.07 17.28
CA LYS A 359 12.56 0.35 16.88
C LYS A 359 13.86 1.08 17.22
N GLN A 360 14.44 0.84 18.39
CA GLN A 360 15.72 1.43 18.78
C GLN A 360 16.86 0.98 17.86
N MET A 361 16.90 -0.29 17.48
CA MET A 361 17.87 -0.82 16.51
C MET A 361 17.75 -0.13 15.14
N ILE A 362 16.52 0.11 14.66
CA ILE A 362 16.30 0.83 13.39
C ILE A 362 16.75 2.29 13.50
N ILE A 363 16.38 2.98 14.59
CA ILE A 363 16.74 4.39 14.80
C ILE A 363 18.24 4.58 14.97
N GLY A 364 18.93 3.66 15.66
CA GLY A 364 20.39 3.66 15.78
C GLY A 364 21.14 3.52 14.46
N ARG A 365 20.44 3.11 13.38
CA ARG A 365 20.96 3.11 12.00
C ARG A 365 20.91 4.50 11.34
N ALA A 366 20.09 5.41 11.86
CA ALA A 366 19.86 6.74 11.26
C ALA A 366 20.78 7.84 11.80
N THR A 367 21.51 7.59 12.90
CA THR A 367 22.58 8.49 13.38
C THR A 367 23.89 8.13 12.66
N PRO A 368 24.44 9.01 11.80
CA PRO A 368 25.79 8.82 11.27
C PRO A 368 26.77 8.79 12.45
N SER A 369 27.68 7.81 12.45
CA SER A 369 28.83 7.85 13.34
C SER A 369 29.61 9.14 13.06
N PRO A 370 29.99 9.96 14.06
CA PRO A 370 30.76 11.19 13.85
C PRO A 370 32.16 10.95 13.25
N ASN A 371 32.61 9.69 13.21
CA ASN A 371 33.97 9.31 12.82
C ASN A 371 33.97 8.51 11.53
N GLY A 372 33.58 9.16 10.43
CA GLY A 372 33.79 8.68 9.07
C GLY A 372 34.45 9.79 8.24
N ASN A 373 35.77 9.92 8.36
CA ASN A 373 36.56 10.73 7.44
C ASN A 373 36.32 10.24 6.01
N GLY A 374 35.56 11.03 5.26
CA GLY A 374 35.37 10.90 3.82
C GLY A 374 35.33 12.30 3.24
N GLN A 375 36.50 12.93 3.12
CA GLN A 375 36.68 14.03 2.20
C GLN A 375 36.32 13.52 0.80
N ALA A 376 35.14 13.87 0.31
CA ALA A 376 34.87 13.92 -1.11
C ALA A 376 35.13 15.35 -1.54
N GLU A 377 36.37 15.63 -1.95
CA GLU A 377 36.69 16.82 -2.72
C GLU A 377 35.91 16.76 -4.03
N LEU A 378 35.08 17.78 -4.25
CA LEU A 378 34.52 18.11 -5.55
C LEU A 378 35.62 18.81 -6.36
N GLN A 379 36.09 18.15 -7.41
CA GLN A 379 36.55 18.81 -8.64
C GLN A 379 35.72 18.30 -9.81
#